data_AF-A0A7S1HP82-F1
#
_entry.id   AF-A0A7S1HP82-F1
#
_cell.length_a   1.000
_cell.length_b   1.000
_cell.length_c   1.000
_cell.angle_alpha   90.00
_cell.angle_beta   90.00
_cell.angle_gamma   90.00
#
_symmetry.space_group_name_H-M   'P 1'
#
loop_
_entity.id
_entity.type
_entity.pdbx_description
1 polymer ?
#
loop_
_entity_poly.entity_id
_entity_poly.type
_entity_poly.pdbx_seq_one_letter_code
_entity_poly.pdbx_strand_id
1 'polypeptide(L)'
;VLATAMLAASGLALAAGNEIRIAHVYSKTGPLEAYGKQTQTGLMMGLDYATGGTMTVAGKKIVVIEKDDQGKPDVGKSLLAAAYGDDKADIAVGPSSSGVALAMLPVAEEYKKILLVEPAVADSITGDKWNKYIFRTGRNSSQDAIGNAVASDIAGLNIGILAQDYAFGRDAVKAYKEALKKAKIVHEEYLPTQTTDFTAGIQRLVDALKDKPGPKVIAVVWAGATTPFPALAALDLQKRYGIGVGSGGNTLPAMTAYKQFPGMEGATYYYFG
;
A
#
# COMPACT_ATOMS: atom_id res chain seq x y z
N VAL A 1 -3.49 79.14 -2.05
CA VAL A 1 -4.22 77.92 -2.49
C VAL A 1 -3.17 76.80 -2.62
N LEU A 2 -2.87 76.12 -1.50
CA LEU A 2 -3.02 74.65 -1.31
C LEU A 2 -2.82 73.82 -2.60
N ALA A 3 -1.70 73.12 -2.80
CA ALA A 3 -1.28 71.84 -2.19
C ALA A 3 -2.03 70.62 -2.75
N THR A 4 -1.31 69.77 -3.52
CA THR A 4 -1.57 68.32 -3.58
C THR A 4 -0.30 67.60 -4.03
N ALA A 5 0.43 67.04 -3.07
CA ALA A 5 1.42 66.00 -3.31
C ALA A 5 0.69 64.65 -3.36
N MET A 6 0.71 63.97 -4.51
CA MET A 6 0.22 62.59 -4.63
C MET A 6 1.20 61.66 -3.91
N LEU A 7 0.80 61.19 -2.74
CA LEU A 7 1.45 60.10 -2.04
C LEU A 7 1.10 58.80 -2.79
N ALA A 8 2.05 58.29 -3.59
CA ALA A 8 1.95 56.95 -4.15
C ALA A 8 2.15 55.94 -3.01
N ALA A 9 1.05 55.51 -2.40
CA ALA A 9 1.02 54.34 -1.53
C ALA A 9 1.16 53.10 -2.42
N SER A 10 2.40 52.77 -2.80
CA SER A 10 2.74 51.43 -3.27
C SER A 10 2.47 50.48 -2.11
N GLY A 11 1.36 49.76 -2.21
CA GLY A 11 1.02 48.68 -1.29
C GLY A 11 2.18 47.71 -1.22
N LEU A 12 2.84 47.67 -0.05
CA LEU A 12 3.55 46.50 0.42
C LEU A 12 2.50 45.38 0.56
N ALA A 13 2.19 44.72 -0.55
CA ALA A 13 1.62 43.39 -0.52
C ALA A 13 2.66 42.52 0.19
N LEU A 14 2.43 42.27 1.49
CA LEU A 14 3.12 41.27 2.27
C LEU A 14 3.20 40.00 1.41
N ALA A 15 4.42 39.59 1.07
CA ALA A 15 4.73 38.34 0.41
C ALA A 15 4.37 37.19 1.36
N ALA A 16 3.09 36.87 1.46
CA ALA A 16 2.60 35.63 2.03
C ALA A 16 3.09 34.50 1.11
N GLY A 17 4.03 33.70 1.64
CA GLY A 17 4.72 32.56 1.02
C GLY A 17 4.27 32.17 -0.39
N ASN A 18 5.14 32.41 -1.36
CA ASN A 18 4.93 32.11 -2.78
C ASN A 18 5.01 30.59 -3.11
N GLU A 19 4.93 29.75 -2.08
CA GLU A 19 5.14 28.31 -2.16
C GLU A 19 3.99 27.57 -1.47
N ILE A 20 3.70 26.36 -1.97
CA ILE A 20 2.92 25.32 -1.29
C ILE A 20 3.91 24.21 -0.95
N ARG A 21 4.09 23.92 0.33
CA ARG A 21 5.06 22.95 0.82
C ARG A 21 4.40 21.63 1.17
N ILE A 22 4.89 20.56 0.56
CA ILE A 22 4.40 19.19 0.78
C ILE A 22 5.54 18.40 1.40
N ALA A 23 5.37 17.93 2.63
CA ALA A 23 6.32 17.00 3.22
C ALA A 23 6.00 15.58 2.78
N HIS A 24 6.94 14.90 2.10
CA HIS A 24 6.83 13.48 1.79
C HIS A 24 7.65 12.70 2.81
N VAL A 25 6.97 12.12 3.82
CA VAL A 25 7.59 11.32 4.89
C VAL A 25 7.37 9.85 4.58
N TYR A 26 8.43 9.14 4.17
CA TYR A 26 8.29 7.80 3.61
C TYR A 26 9.53 6.95 3.88
N SER A 27 9.40 5.64 3.70
CA SER A 27 10.53 4.71 3.85
C SER A 27 11.42 4.77 2.59
N LYS A 28 12.33 5.75 2.57
CA LYS A 28 13.32 5.91 1.49
C LYS A 28 14.43 4.87 1.61
N THR A 29 14.67 4.39 2.83
CA THR A 29 15.57 3.28 3.12
C THR A 29 14.86 2.17 3.92
N GLY A 30 15.55 1.04 4.10
CA GLY A 30 15.06 -0.07 4.89
C GLY A 30 14.17 -1.05 4.11
N PRO A 31 13.49 -1.98 4.81
CA PRO A 31 12.80 -3.11 4.18
C PRO A 31 11.66 -2.75 3.22
N LEU A 32 11.13 -1.52 3.32
CA LEU A 32 10.03 -1.01 2.48
C LEU A 32 10.49 -0.01 1.41
N GLU A 33 11.81 0.11 1.16
CA GLU A 33 12.38 1.05 0.17
C GLU A 33 11.76 0.91 -1.22
N ALA A 34 11.47 -0.32 -1.67
CA ALA A 34 10.80 -0.56 -2.94
C ALA A 34 9.39 0.10 -3.03
N TYR A 35 8.61 0.06 -1.94
CA TYR A 35 7.34 0.78 -1.85
C TYR A 35 7.55 2.29 -1.82
N GLY A 36 8.54 2.74 -1.05
CA GLY A 36 8.87 4.16 -0.94
C GLY A 36 9.26 4.78 -2.28
N LYS A 37 10.08 4.09 -3.07
CA LYS A 37 10.49 4.51 -4.41
C LYS A 37 9.29 4.62 -5.37
N GLN A 38 8.39 3.64 -5.35
CA GLN A 38 7.17 3.66 -6.18
C GLN A 38 6.24 4.81 -5.80
N THR A 39 6.07 5.05 -4.50
CA THR A 39 5.22 6.13 -3.98
C THR A 39 5.80 7.50 -4.31
N GLN A 40 7.12 7.69 -4.17
CA GLN A 40 7.80 8.92 -4.54
C GLN A 40 7.68 9.19 -6.05
N THR A 41 7.89 8.16 -6.86
CA THR A 41 7.75 8.26 -8.33
C THR A 41 6.32 8.66 -8.70
N GLY A 42 5.32 7.98 -8.12
CA GLY A 42 3.91 8.25 -8.37
C GLY A 42 3.48 9.66 -7.93
N LEU A 43 3.94 10.12 -6.76
CA LEU A 43 3.68 11.47 -6.27
C LEU A 43 4.23 12.53 -7.24
N MET A 44 5.50 12.38 -7.65
CA MET A 44 6.13 13.35 -8.55
C MET A 44 5.48 13.35 -9.94
N MET A 45 5.16 12.17 -10.49
CA MET A 45 4.42 12.06 -11.75
C MET A 45 3.02 12.69 -11.67
N GLY A 46 2.32 12.50 -10.55
CA GLY A 46 1.00 13.09 -10.32
C GLY A 46 1.06 14.62 -10.26
N LEU A 47 2.04 15.18 -9.57
CA LEU A 47 2.27 16.62 -9.50
C LEU A 47 2.66 17.21 -10.87
N ASP A 48 3.53 16.52 -11.60
CA ASP A 48 3.92 16.90 -12.96
C ASP A 48 2.70 16.93 -13.88
N TYR A 49 1.93 15.83 -13.94
CA TYR A 49 0.71 15.74 -14.72
C TYR A 49 -0.32 16.82 -14.37
N ALA A 50 -0.61 17.00 -13.07
CA ALA A 50 -1.62 17.95 -12.61
C ALA A 50 -1.25 19.41 -12.88
N THR A 51 0.04 19.71 -13.02
CA THR A 51 0.55 21.07 -13.25
C THR A 51 1.04 21.31 -14.68
N GLY A 52 0.93 20.31 -15.57
CA GLY A 52 1.52 20.37 -16.91
C GLY A 52 3.04 20.59 -16.88
N GLY A 53 3.72 20.03 -15.88
CA GLY A 53 5.16 20.15 -15.66
C GLY A 53 5.63 21.46 -15.03
N THR A 54 4.72 22.40 -14.73
CA THR A 54 5.10 23.70 -14.17
C THR A 54 5.37 23.69 -12.66
N MET A 55 4.92 22.64 -11.96
CA MET A 55 4.95 22.56 -10.49
C MET A 55 4.37 23.81 -9.83
N THR A 56 3.38 24.44 -10.46
CA THR A 56 2.76 25.69 -9.99
C THR A 56 1.24 25.56 -9.99
N VAL A 57 0.60 25.96 -8.89
CA VAL A 57 -0.87 25.95 -8.73
C VAL A 57 -1.30 27.28 -8.14
N ALA A 58 -2.31 27.92 -8.74
CA ALA A 58 -2.83 29.23 -8.30
C ALA A 58 -1.73 30.29 -8.09
N GLY A 59 -0.70 30.29 -8.96
CA GLY A 59 0.43 31.21 -8.90
C GLY A 59 1.49 30.89 -7.84
N LYS A 60 1.34 29.80 -7.07
CA LYS A 60 2.30 29.35 -6.06
C LYS A 60 3.08 28.12 -6.53
N LYS A 61 4.39 28.11 -6.25
CA LYS A 61 5.27 26.97 -6.57
C LYS A 61 5.07 25.83 -5.57
N ILE A 62 4.95 24.61 -6.03
CA ILE A 62 4.94 23.42 -5.18
C ILE A 62 6.39 23.03 -4.85
N VAL A 63 6.67 22.84 -3.56
CA VAL A 63 7.96 22.38 -3.04
C VAL A 63 7.73 21.08 -2.27
N VAL A 64 8.36 19.99 -2.73
CA VAL A 64 8.30 18.70 -2.05
C VAL A 64 9.54 18.54 -1.16
N ILE A 65 9.31 18.28 0.12
CA ILE A 65 10.35 18.09 1.14
C ILE A 65 10.38 16.60 1.48
N GLU A 66 11.43 15.91 1.05
CA GLU A 66 11.59 14.48 1.32
C GLU A 66 12.18 14.22 2.71
N LYS A 67 11.58 13.27 3.45
CA LYS A 67 12.04 12.83 4.77
C LYS A 67 11.99 11.31 4.86
N ASP A 68 13.11 10.70 5.24
CA ASP A 68 13.24 9.23 5.35
C ASP A 68 12.88 8.72 6.75
N ASP A 69 11.77 8.02 6.87
CA ASP A 69 11.31 7.43 8.14
C ASP A 69 12.08 6.18 8.57
N GLN A 70 12.91 5.61 7.68
CA GLN A 70 13.69 4.38 7.90
C GLN A 70 12.84 3.16 8.33
N GLY A 71 11.52 3.18 8.13
CA GLY A 71 10.56 2.22 8.63
C GLY A 71 10.32 2.27 10.15
N LYS A 72 10.77 3.32 10.84
CA LYS A 72 10.76 3.43 12.31
C LYS A 72 9.67 4.40 12.80
N PRO A 73 8.73 3.96 13.66
CA PRO A 73 7.60 4.80 14.08
C PRO A 73 7.98 6.09 14.82
N ASP A 74 8.99 6.04 15.67
CA ASP A 74 9.51 7.19 16.42
C ASP A 74 10.16 8.23 15.48
N VAL A 75 10.92 7.76 14.48
CA VAL A 75 11.53 8.61 13.46
C VAL A 75 10.45 9.30 12.62
N GLY A 76 9.47 8.56 12.09
CA GLY A 76 8.39 9.14 11.30
C GLY A 76 7.56 10.17 12.07
N LYS A 77 7.25 9.90 13.35
CA LYS A 77 6.59 10.87 14.24
C LYS A 77 7.39 12.17 14.37
N SER A 78 8.69 12.06 14.64
CA SER A 78 9.59 13.21 14.79
C SER A 78 9.71 14.03 13.49
N LEU A 79 9.86 13.34 12.36
CA LEU A 79 9.97 13.97 11.04
C LEU A 79 8.70 14.71 10.63
N LEU A 80 7.52 14.19 10.95
CA LEU A 80 6.26 14.87 10.69
C LEU A 80 6.09 16.13 11.56
N ALA A 81 6.45 16.05 12.83
CA ALA A 81 6.41 17.21 13.72
C ALA A 81 7.35 18.33 13.23
N ALA A 82 8.58 17.96 12.84
CA ALA A 82 9.54 18.90 12.24
C ALA A 82 9.02 19.46 10.90
N ALA A 83 8.39 18.63 10.05
CA ALA A 83 7.82 19.08 8.79
C ALA A 83 6.75 20.17 9.00
N TYR A 84 5.83 19.96 9.93
CA TYR A 84 4.75 20.91 10.18
C TYR A 84 5.20 22.14 10.98
N GLY A 85 6.09 21.93 11.94
CA GLY A 85 6.59 22.94 12.87
C GLY A 85 7.69 23.81 12.28
N ASP A 86 8.76 23.20 11.77
CA ASP A 86 9.98 23.89 11.37
C ASP A 86 9.95 24.22 9.87
N ASP A 87 9.71 23.21 9.03
CA ASP A 87 9.70 23.39 7.58
C ASP A 87 8.45 24.13 7.07
N LYS A 88 7.46 24.30 7.94
CA LYS A 88 6.15 24.91 7.65
C LYS A 88 5.44 24.23 6.48
N ALA A 89 5.54 22.90 6.36
CA ALA A 89 4.80 22.14 5.37
C ALA A 89 3.29 22.39 5.52
N ASP A 90 2.61 22.65 4.41
CA ASP A 90 1.16 22.89 4.38
C ASP A 90 0.39 21.58 4.56
N ILE A 91 0.87 20.51 3.93
CA ILE A 91 0.37 19.14 4.05
C ILE A 91 1.54 18.15 4.12
N ALA A 92 1.27 16.94 4.59
CA ALA A 92 2.20 15.82 4.47
C ALA A 92 1.58 14.64 3.71
N VAL A 93 2.42 13.89 3.01
CA VAL A 93 2.09 12.65 2.30
C VAL A 93 2.97 11.53 2.83
N GLY A 94 2.39 10.35 3.07
CA GLY A 94 3.07 9.18 3.61
C GLY A 94 2.43 8.64 4.90
N PRO A 95 2.99 7.60 5.53
CA PRO A 95 4.20 6.84 5.17
C PRO A 95 3.91 5.46 4.56
N SER A 96 4.99 4.73 4.22
CA SER A 96 4.92 3.36 3.66
C SER A 96 4.51 2.30 4.67
N SER A 97 4.95 2.42 5.93
CA SER A 97 4.66 1.43 6.98
C SER A 97 3.39 1.79 7.74
N SER A 98 2.48 0.83 7.92
CA SER A 98 1.31 1.01 8.78
C SER A 98 1.68 1.36 10.22
N GLY A 99 2.77 0.81 10.76
CA GLY A 99 3.23 1.14 12.12
C GLY A 99 3.71 2.58 12.23
N VAL A 100 4.40 3.08 11.20
CA VAL A 100 4.82 4.49 11.15
C VAL A 100 3.61 5.41 10.97
N ALA A 101 2.66 5.02 10.11
CA ALA A 101 1.44 5.79 9.86
C ALA A 101 0.66 6.01 11.15
N LEU A 102 0.44 4.95 11.94
CA LEU A 102 -0.24 5.02 13.23
C LEU A 102 0.46 5.95 14.23
N ALA A 103 1.79 6.01 14.22
CA ALA A 103 2.55 6.93 15.07
C ALA A 103 2.48 8.40 14.60
N MET A 104 2.23 8.64 13.31
CA MET A 104 2.08 9.96 12.71
C MET A 104 0.69 10.56 12.89
N LEU A 105 -0.37 9.75 13.05
CA LEU A 105 -1.76 10.26 13.13
C LEU A 105 -1.99 11.31 14.23
N PRO A 106 -1.49 11.11 15.48
CA PRO A 106 -1.67 12.10 16.55
C PRO A 106 -0.95 13.43 16.26
N VAL A 107 0.17 13.39 15.51
CA VAL A 107 0.91 14.60 15.14
C VAL A 107 0.10 15.45 14.16
N ALA A 108 -0.55 14.82 13.18
CA ALA A 108 -1.44 15.53 12.26
C ALA A 108 -2.60 16.23 13.00
N GLU A 109 -3.14 15.57 14.02
CA GLU A 109 -4.18 16.13 14.88
C GLU A 109 -3.69 17.30 15.74
N GLU A 110 -2.54 17.15 16.39
CA GLU A 110 -1.92 18.18 17.23
C GLU A 110 -1.64 19.47 16.43
N TYR A 111 -1.04 19.31 15.25
CA TYR A 111 -0.71 20.44 14.37
C TYR A 111 -1.90 20.93 13.54
N LYS A 112 -3.03 20.22 13.56
CA LYS A 112 -4.24 20.51 12.78
C LYS A 112 -3.95 20.61 11.27
N LYS A 113 -3.12 19.71 10.75
CA LYS A 113 -2.66 19.70 9.35
C LYS A 113 -2.87 18.34 8.70
N ILE A 114 -3.22 18.39 7.41
CA ILE A 114 -3.59 17.19 6.65
C ILE A 114 -2.38 16.27 6.46
N LEU A 115 -2.54 15.02 6.94
CA LEU A 115 -1.69 13.91 6.55
C LEU A 115 -2.46 13.02 5.57
N LEU A 116 -1.95 12.95 4.34
CA LEU A 116 -2.42 12.03 3.31
C LEU A 116 -1.61 10.73 3.38
N VAL A 117 -2.22 9.67 3.89
CA VAL A 117 -1.58 8.37 4.06
C VAL A 117 -1.54 7.60 2.75
N GLU A 118 -0.33 7.24 2.32
CA GLU A 118 -0.02 6.38 1.18
C GLU A 118 1.38 5.77 1.38
N PRO A 119 1.62 4.48 1.09
CA PRO A 119 0.68 3.41 0.76
C PRO A 119 0.15 2.60 1.95
N ALA A 120 0.37 3.02 3.20
CA ALA A 120 0.01 2.22 4.38
C ALA A 120 -1.48 1.79 4.44
N VAL A 121 -1.69 0.50 4.71
CA VAL A 121 -2.99 -0.18 4.50
C VAL A 121 -3.74 -0.58 5.77
N ALA A 122 -3.17 -0.45 6.96
CA ALA A 122 -3.86 -0.89 8.18
C ALA A 122 -5.26 -0.27 8.30
N ASP A 123 -6.25 -1.08 8.65
CA ASP A 123 -7.64 -0.66 8.70
C ASP A 123 -7.87 0.44 9.75
N SER A 124 -7.16 0.34 10.88
CA SER A 124 -7.21 1.29 12.00
C SER A 124 -6.86 2.74 11.61
N ILE A 125 -6.08 2.96 10.55
CA ILE A 125 -5.68 4.29 10.07
C ILE A 125 -6.90 5.15 9.70
N THR A 126 -7.88 4.55 9.02
CA THR A 126 -9.17 5.19 8.72
C THR A 126 -10.31 4.52 9.47
N GLY A 127 -9.99 3.88 10.60
CA GLY A 127 -10.90 3.15 11.48
C GLY A 127 -10.86 3.74 12.87
N ASP A 128 -10.58 2.92 13.88
CA ASP A 128 -10.61 3.30 15.29
C ASP A 128 -9.55 4.33 15.70
N LYS A 129 -8.47 4.50 14.93
CA LYS A 129 -7.40 5.49 15.19
C LYS A 129 -7.50 6.75 14.31
N TRP A 130 -8.55 6.85 13.50
CA TRP A 130 -8.73 7.98 12.59
C TRP A 130 -8.99 9.30 13.33
N ASN A 131 -8.55 10.40 12.73
CA ASN A 131 -8.97 11.76 13.08
C ASN A 131 -9.22 12.60 11.82
N LYS A 132 -9.89 13.75 11.95
CA LYS A 132 -10.35 14.57 10.82
C LYS A 132 -9.26 15.14 9.90
N TYR A 133 -7.98 15.05 10.27
CA TYR A 133 -6.85 15.49 9.46
C TYR A 133 -6.22 14.34 8.65
N ILE A 134 -6.76 13.13 8.77
CA ILE A 134 -6.25 11.94 8.09
C ILE A 134 -7.10 11.65 6.87
N PHE A 135 -6.43 11.60 5.72
CA PHE A 135 -6.98 11.14 4.45
C PHE A 135 -6.13 9.97 3.95
N ARG A 136 -6.70 9.08 3.16
CA ARG A 136 -5.98 7.95 2.54
C ARG A 136 -6.44 7.80 1.09
N THR A 137 -5.49 7.70 0.18
CA THR A 137 -5.74 7.49 -1.27
C THR A 137 -5.83 6.02 -1.65
N GLY A 138 -5.11 5.16 -0.93
CA GLY A 138 -5.10 3.73 -1.16
C GLY A 138 -6.26 2.97 -0.51
N ARG A 139 -6.44 1.74 -0.98
CA ARG A 139 -7.15 0.66 -0.29
C ARG A 139 -6.66 0.38 1.14
N ASN A 140 -7.45 -0.38 1.89
CA ASN A 140 -7.07 -0.94 3.19
C ASN A 140 -6.96 -2.47 3.15
N SER A 141 -6.40 -3.07 4.21
CA SER A 141 -6.18 -4.52 4.28
C SER A 141 -7.47 -5.32 4.15
N SER A 142 -8.57 -4.85 4.73
CA SER A 142 -9.88 -5.48 4.59
C SER A 142 -10.39 -5.45 3.15
N GLN A 143 -10.24 -4.33 2.44
CA GLN A 143 -10.64 -4.19 1.04
C GLN A 143 -9.82 -5.11 0.13
N ASP A 144 -8.52 -5.24 0.37
CA ASP A 144 -7.68 -6.22 -0.34
C ASP A 144 -8.20 -7.65 -0.12
N ALA A 145 -8.45 -8.04 1.13
CA ALA A 145 -8.93 -9.38 1.44
C ALA A 145 -10.31 -9.67 0.83
N ILE A 146 -11.26 -8.73 0.94
CA ILE A 146 -12.61 -8.85 0.37
C ILE A 146 -12.55 -8.91 -1.16
N GLY A 147 -11.74 -8.06 -1.79
CA GLY A 147 -11.59 -8.05 -3.25
C GLY A 147 -11.08 -9.39 -3.79
N ASN A 148 -10.06 -9.96 -3.14
CA ASN A 148 -9.52 -11.26 -3.50
C ASN A 148 -10.54 -12.40 -3.28
N ALA A 149 -11.32 -12.34 -2.21
CA ALA A 149 -12.37 -13.31 -1.94
C ALA A 149 -13.48 -13.25 -2.99
N VAL A 150 -13.97 -12.05 -3.32
CA VAL A 150 -15.02 -11.85 -4.34
C VAL A 150 -14.56 -12.33 -5.71
N ALA A 151 -13.31 -12.04 -6.09
CA ALA A 151 -12.73 -12.52 -7.35
C ALA A 151 -12.66 -14.05 -7.42
N SER A 152 -12.59 -14.72 -6.27
CA SER A 152 -12.51 -16.17 -6.14
C SER A 152 -13.85 -16.82 -5.73
N ASP A 153 -14.95 -16.06 -5.58
CA ASP A 153 -16.22 -16.58 -5.08
C ASP A 153 -17.04 -17.28 -6.18
N ILE A 154 -16.42 -18.27 -6.80
CA ILE A 154 -16.98 -19.07 -7.88
C ILE A 154 -17.60 -20.33 -7.29
N ALA A 155 -18.84 -20.65 -7.68
CA ALA A 155 -19.54 -21.83 -7.20
C ALA A 155 -18.76 -23.11 -7.53
N GLY A 156 -18.54 -23.96 -6.52
CA GLY A 156 -17.80 -25.22 -6.68
C GLY A 156 -16.27 -25.08 -6.70
N LEU A 157 -15.72 -23.86 -6.56
CA LEU A 157 -14.28 -23.66 -6.41
C LEU A 157 -13.80 -24.12 -5.03
N ASN A 158 -12.75 -24.93 -5.02
CA ASN A 158 -12.04 -25.34 -3.81
C ASN A 158 -10.76 -24.51 -3.67
N ILE A 159 -10.60 -23.86 -2.52
CA ILE A 159 -9.51 -22.93 -2.25
C ILE A 159 -8.63 -23.51 -1.14
N GLY A 160 -7.33 -23.66 -1.40
CA GLY A 160 -6.32 -23.80 -0.36
C GLY A 160 -5.62 -22.46 -0.18
N ILE A 161 -5.46 -21.99 1.06
CA ILE A 161 -4.81 -20.70 1.31
C ILE A 161 -3.39 -20.93 1.84
N LEU A 162 -2.40 -20.29 1.25
CA LEU A 162 -1.03 -20.21 1.76
C LEU A 162 -0.78 -18.81 2.33
N ALA A 163 -0.58 -18.69 3.63
CA ALA A 163 -0.44 -17.41 4.31
C ALA A 163 0.77 -17.34 5.25
N GLN A 164 1.24 -16.13 5.54
CA GLN A 164 2.26 -15.91 6.57
C GLN A 164 1.65 -16.04 7.97
N ASP A 165 2.35 -16.73 8.88
CA ASP A 165 1.89 -16.97 10.24
C ASP A 165 2.14 -15.76 11.17
N TYR A 166 1.51 -14.63 10.84
CA TYR A 166 1.41 -13.46 11.71
C TYR A 166 0.12 -12.68 11.40
N ALA A 167 -0.08 -11.55 12.08
CA ALA A 167 -1.29 -10.74 11.97
C ALA A 167 -1.74 -10.49 10.52
N PHE A 168 -0.84 -10.09 9.63
CA PHE A 168 -1.18 -9.84 8.22
C PHE A 168 -1.84 -11.04 7.54
N GLY A 169 -1.22 -12.23 7.61
CA GLY A 169 -1.76 -13.42 6.98
C GLY A 169 -3.05 -13.88 7.65
N ARG A 170 -3.08 -13.91 8.99
CA ARG A 170 -4.25 -14.36 9.76
C ARG A 170 -5.48 -13.46 9.57
N ASP A 171 -5.29 -12.15 9.61
CA ASP A 171 -6.38 -11.18 9.42
C ASP A 171 -6.88 -11.22 7.97
N ALA A 172 -5.98 -11.34 7.00
CA ALA A 172 -6.36 -11.50 5.60
C ALA A 172 -7.14 -12.79 5.35
N VAL A 173 -6.72 -13.94 5.89
CA VAL A 173 -7.48 -15.21 5.77
C VAL A 173 -8.85 -15.11 6.44
N LYS A 174 -8.93 -14.48 7.62
CA LYS A 174 -10.21 -14.25 8.30
C LYS A 174 -11.16 -13.41 7.44
N ALA A 175 -10.72 -12.26 6.96
CA ALA A 175 -11.54 -11.40 6.10
C ALA A 175 -11.92 -12.08 4.78
N TYR A 176 -11.00 -12.87 4.20
CA TYR A 176 -11.27 -13.65 3.00
C TYR A 176 -12.40 -14.66 3.23
N LYS A 177 -12.37 -15.39 4.35
CA LYS A 177 -13.42 -16.33 4.75
C LYS A 177 -14.77 -15.67 4.94
N GLU A 178 -14.80 -14.52 5.62
CA GLU A 178 -16.03 -13.78 5.91
C GLU A 178 -16.68 -13.23 4.63
N ALA A 179 -15.90 -12.97 3.57
CA ALA A 179 -16.38 -12.45 2.30
C ALA A 179 -16.88 -13.53 1.31
N LEU A 180 -16.41 -14.79 1.43
CA LEU A 180 -16.83 -15.89 0.55
C LEU A 180 -18.28 -16.33 0.81
N LYS A 181 -18.99 -16.73 -0.26
CA LYS A 181 -20.38 -17.20 -0.17
C LYS A 181 -20.63 -18.52 -0.90
N LYS A 182 -19.92 -18.77 -2.00
CA LYS A 182 -20.12 -19.88 -2.93
C LYS A 182 -18.91 -20.81 -3.02
N ALA A 183 -17.70 -20.25 -2.99
CA ALA A 183 -16.48 -21.04 -2.97
C ALA A 183 -16.22 -21.62 -1.58
N LYS A 184 -15.39 -22.67 -1.52
CA LYS A 184 -15.07 -23.37 -0.29
C LYS A 184 -13.57 -23.35 -0.02
N ILE A 185 -13.19 -22.83 1.14
CA ILE A 185 -11.83 -23.05 1.64
C ILE A 185 -11.74 -24.47 2.19
N VAL A 186 -10.81 -25.26 1.66
CA VAL A 186 -10.60 -26.67 2.04
C VAL A 186 -9.35 -26.87 2.88
N HIS A 187 -8.41 -25.92 2.88
CA HIS A 187 -7.21 -25.94 3.71
C HIS A 187 -6.66 -24.54 3.92
N GLU A 188 -6.10 -24.29 5.10
CA GLU A 188 -5.34 -23.08 5.43
C GLU A 188 -3.94 -23.53 5.87
N GLU A 189 -2.93 -23.05 5.17
CA GLU A 189 -1.53 -23.35 5.42
C GLU A 189 -0.81 -22.08 5.86
N TYR A 190 -0.29 -22.08 7.09
CA TYR A 190 0.43 -20.96 7.66
C TYR A 190 1.91 -21.30 7.80
N LEU A 191 2.78 -20.45 7.24
CA LEU A 191 4.23 -20.63 7.34
C LEU A 191 4.88 -19.40 8.00
N PRO A 192 5.99 -19.58 8.75
CA PRO A 192 6.74 -18.46 9.32
C PRO A 192 7.14 -17.40 8.29
N THR A 193 7.20 -16.12 8.69
CA THR A 193 7.57 -15.02 7.79
C THR A 193 8.97 -15.19 7.17
N GLN A 194 9.88 -15.89 7.86
CA GLN A 194 11.26 -16.14 7.42
C GLN A 194 11.41 -17.41 6.57
N THR A 195 10.31 -18.07 6.19
CA THR A 195 10.36 -19.28 5.37
C THR A 195 11.05 -19.03 4.03
N THR A 196 12.04 -19.86 3.73
CA THR A 196 12.75 -19.90 2.45
C THR A 196 12.48 -21.19 1.67
N ASP A 197 12.13 -22.28 2.36
CA ASP A 197 11.69 -23.54 1.77
C ASP A 197 10.17 -23.73 1.98
N PHE A 198 9.43 -23.68 0.88
CA PHE A 198 7.97 -23.78 0.86
C PHE A 198 7.48 -25.21 0.58
N THR A 199 8.38 -26.17 0.33
CA THR A 199 8.06 -27.49 -0.21
C THR A 199 7.02 -28.21 0.63
N ALA A 200 7.23 -28.29 1.95
CA ALA A 200 6.32 -29.02 2.84
C ALA A 200 4.94 -28.36 2.96
N GLY A 201 4.89 -27.02 2.99
CA GLY A 201 3.63 -26.28 3.03
C GLY A 201 2.82 -26.43 1.75
N ILE A 202 3.49 -26.33 0.60
CA ILE A 202 2.85 -26.55 -0.70
C ILE A 202 2.35 -28.00 -0.83
N GLN A 203 3.12 -28.99 -0.37
CA GLN A 203 2.69 -30.39 -0.41
C GLN A 203 1.39 -30.63 0.37
N ARG A 204 1.24 -30.03 1.57
CA ARG A 204 -0.01 -30.12 2.35
C ARG A 204 -1.20 -29.52 1.61
N LEU A 205 -1.00 -28.39 0.94
CA LEU A 205 -2.04 -27.79 0.09
C LEU A 205 -2.42 -28.68 -1.09
N VAL A 206 -1.43 -29.28 -1.77
CA VAL A 206 -1.66 -30.23 -2.87
C VAL A 206 -2.45 -31.43 -2.38
N ASP A 207 -2.07 -32.03 -1.25
CA ASP A 207 -2.77 -33.19 -0.70
C ASP A 207 -4.23 -32.87 -0.31
N ALA A 208 -4.49 -31.65 0.17
CA ALA A 208 -5.86 -31.22 0.47
C ALA A 208 -6.71 -30.92 -0.77
N LEU A 209 -6.08 -30.56 -1.90
CA LEU A 209 -6.77 -30.09 -3.11
C LEU A 209 -6.87 -31.15 -4.21
N LYS A 210 -5.85 -31.98 -4.44
CA LYS A 210 -5.70 -32.80 -5.66
C LYS A 210 -6.90 -33.68 -5.99
N ASP A 211 -7.56 -34.22 -4.96
CA ASP A 211 -8.69 -35.13 -5.10
C ASP A 211 -10.06 -34.42 -5.01
N LYS A 212 -10.10 -33.08 -4.90
CA LYS A 212 -11.34 -32.32 -4.86
C LYS A 212 -11.99 -32.24 -6.26
N PRO A 213 -13.31 -32.46 -6.37
CA PRO A 213 -14.04 -32.26 -7.61
C PRO A 213 -14.16 -30.76 -7.92
N GLY A 214 -14.28 -30.41 -9.21
CA GLY A 214 -14.44 -29.03 -9.64
C GLY A 214 -13.11 -28.25 -9.72
N PRO A 215 -13.20 -26.92 -9.96
CA PRO A 215 -12.02 -26.08 -10.05
C PRO A 215 -11.32 -25.96 -8.68
N LYS A 216 -10.01 -25.76 -8.72
CA LYS A 216 -9.13 -25.75 -7.55
C LYS A 216 -8.10 -24.63 -7.68
N VAL A 217 -7.87 -23.90 -6.60
CA VAL A 217 -6.85 -22.84 -6.57
C VAL A 217 -6.09 -22.83 -5.25
N ILE A 218 -4.80 -22.55 -5.31
CA ILE A 218 -4.01 -22.12 -4.15
C ILE A 218 -4.00 -20.58 -4.15
N ALA A 219 -4.67 -19.96 -3.18
CA ALA A 219 -4.65 -18.52 -2.95
C ALA A 219 -3.47 -18.16 -2.04
N VAL A 220 -2.56 -17.31 -2.53
CA VAL A 220 -1.35 -16.91 -1.80
C VAL A 220 -1.55 -15.55 -1.14
N VAL A 221 -1.31 -15.49 0.17
CA VAL A 221 -1.32 -14.28 1.00
C VAL A 221 0.08 -14.09 1.58
N TRP A 222 0.94 -13.41 0.83
CA TRP A 222 2.36 -13.31 1.16
C TRP A 222 2.96 -11.95 0.78
N ALA A 223 3.72 -11.36 1.71
CA ALA A 223 4.50 -10.14 1.48
C ALA A 223 6.00 -10.38 1.69
N GLY A 224 6.83 -9.63 0.97
CA GLY A 224 8.30 -9.68 1.09
C GLY A 224 9.00 -10.23 -0.17
N ALA A 225 10.33 -10.18 -0.16
CA ALA A 225 11.16 -10.55 -1.32
C ALA A 225 11.24 -12.07 -1.55
N THR A 226 11.30 -12.87 -0.48
CA THR A 226 11.26 -14.33 -0.57
C THR A 226 9.80 -14.78 -0.66
N THR A 227 9.37 -15.23 -1.84
CA THR A 227 7.96 -15.58 -2.10
C THR A 227 7.80 -17.06 -2.47
N PRO A 228 6.60 -17.65 -2.29
CA PRO A 228 6.35 -19.06 -2.65
C PRO A 228 6.18 -19.29 -4.17
N PHE A 229 6.04 -18.22 -4.98
CA PHE A 229 5.71 -18.33 -6.41
C PHE A 229 6.71 -19.16 -7.22
N PRO A 230 8.05 -19.00 -7.07
CA PRO A 230 9.01 -19.84 -7.79
C PRO A 230 8.87 -21.32 -7.44
N ALA A 231 8.62 -21.65 -6.17
CA ALA A 231 8.42 -23.03 -5.73
C ALA A 231 7.11 -23.62 -6.26
N LEU A 232 6.02 -22.83 -6.25
CA LEU A 232 4.74 -23.22 -6.85
C LEU A 232 4.85 -23.45 -8.37
N ALA A 233 5.57 -22.58 -9.07
CA ALA A 233 5.75 -22.66 -10.53
C ALA A 233 6.52 -23.93 -10.93
N ALA A 234 7.56 -24.30 -10.16
CA ALA A 234 8.37 -25.49 -10.41
C ALA A 234 7.58 -26.81 -10.35
N LEU A 235 6.42 -26.82 -9.70
CA LEU A 235 5.61 -28.04 -9.53
C LEU A 235 4.61 -28.29 -10.66
N ASP A 236 4.33 -27.30 -11.52
CA ASP A 236 3.37 -27.39 -12.63
C ASP A 236 1.99 -27.96 -12.21
N LEU A 237 1.47 -27.44 -11.10
CA LEU A 237 0.28 -27.97 -10.42
C LEU A 237 -0.98 -27.95 -11.28
N GLN A 238 -1.09 -26.98 -12.20
CA GLN A 238 -2.22 -26.90 -13.12
C GLN A 238 -2.21 -28.09 -14.08
N LYS A 239 -1.06 -28.44 -14.67
CA LYS A 239 -0.93 -29.58 -15.57
C LYS A 239 -1.10 -30.91 -14.85
N ARG A 240 -0.56 -31.03 -13.63
CA ARG A 240 -0.55 -32.29 -12.88
C ARG A 240 -1.86 -32.61 -12.16
N TYR A 241 -2.51 -31.59 -11.62
CA TYR A 241 -3.64 -31.75 -10.70
C TYR A 241 -4.83 -30.84 -11.02
N GLY A 242 -4.74 -29.97 -12.04
CA GLY A 242 -5.76 -28.95 -12.30
C GLY A 242 -5.90 -27.95 -11.16
N ILE A 243 -4.81 -27.67 -10.44
CA ILE A 243 -4.76 -26.69 -9.36
C ILE A 243 -4.12 -25.42 -9.89
N GLY A 244 -4.93 -24.36 -10.00
CA GLY A 244 -4.44 -23.02 -10.31
C GLY A 244 -3.72 -22.39 -9.13
N VAL A 245 -3.02 -21.30 -9.38
CA VAL A 245 -2.46 -20.43 -8.35
C VAL A 245 -3.08 -19.06 -8.53
N GLY A 246 -3.53 -18.46 -7.43
CA GLY A 246 -4.09 -17.12 -7.38
C GLY A 246 -3.41 -16.32 -6.27
N SER A 247 -3.39 -15.00 -6.40
CA SER A 247 -2.84 -14.10 -5.40
C SER A 247 -3.50 -12.74 -5.52
N GLY A 248 -3.51 -11.99 -4.42
CA GLY A 248 -3.78 -10.57 -4.47
C GLY A 248 -2.60 -9.74 -4.97
N GLY A 249 -2.77 -8.42 -4.84
CA GLY A 249 -1.76 -7.43 -5.21
C GLY A 249 -0.44 -7.55 -4.48
N ASN A 250 0.62 -7.09 -5.15
CA ASN A 250 1.94 -7.00 -4.56
C ASN A 250 2.76 -5.87 -5.21
N THR A 251 3.98 -5.66 -4.72
CA THR A 251 4.94 -4.73 -5.35
C THR A 251 5.34 -5.19 -6.75
N LEU A 252 5.72 -4.24 -7.62
CA LEU A 252 6.23 -4.57 -8.97
C LEU A 252 7.36 -5.62 -8.99
N PRO A 253 8.36 -5.59 -8.08
CA PRO A 253 9.36 -6.66 -8.01
C PRO A 253 8.75 -8.04 -7.73
N ALA A 254 7.85 -8.13 -6.75
CA ALA A 254 7.18 -9.41 -6.42
C ALA A 254 6.29 -9.91 -7.58
N MET A 255 5.62 -9.00 -8.28
CA MET A 255 4.79 -9.32 -9.44
C MET A 255 5.59 -9.89 -10.62
N THR A 256 6.90 -9.70 -10.69
CA THR A 256 7.73 -10.30 -11.76
C THR A 256 7.62 -11.83 -11.75
N ALA A 257 7.47 -12.45 -10.58
CA ALA A 257 7.27 -13.89 -10.46
C ALA A 257 5.93 -14.35 -11.08
N TYR A 258 4.95 -13.47 -11.24
CA TYR A 258 3.62 -13.83 -11.76
C TYR A 258 3.66 -14.15 -13.26
N LYS A 259 4.72 -13.73 -13.98
CA LYS A 259 4.95 -14.12 -15.39
C LYS A 259 5.01 -15.65 -15.58
N GLN A 260 5.27 -16.42 -14.53
CA GLN A 260 5.29 -17.88 -14.53
C GLN A 260 3.89 -18.52 -14.49
N PHE A 261 2.84 -17.74 -14.29
CA PHE A 261 1.45 -18.20 -14.16
C PHE A 261 0.54 -17.52 -15.21
N PRO A 262 0.68 -17.88 -16.50
CA PRO A 262 -0.16 -17.32 -17.55
C PRO A 262 -1.64 -17.65 -17.30
N GLY A 263 -2.50 -16.62 -17.35
CA GLY A 263 -3.93 -16.78 -17.08
C GLY A 263 -4.29 -16.89 -15.58
N MET A 264 -3.39 -16.50 -14.67
CA MET A 264 -3.69 -16.43 -13.24
C MET A 264 -4.94 -15.57 -12.97
N GLU A 265 -5.96 -16.19 -12.39
CA GLU A 265 -7.21 -15.55 -11.96
C GLU A 265 -7.10 -15.09 -10.50
N GLY A 266 -7.75 -13.96 -10.17
CA GLY A 266 -7.80 -13.44 -8.79
C GLY A 266 -6.91 -12.23 -8.48
N ALA A 267 -6.06 -11.78 -9.41
CA ALA A 267 -5.24 -10.58 -9.23
C ALA A 267 -5.80 -9.38 -10.01
N THR A 268 -6.30 -8.35 -9.31
CA THR A 268 -6.61 -7.05 -9.93
C THR A 268 -5.37 -6.19 -10.05
N TYR A 269 -4.43 -6.54 -10.95
CA TYR A 269 -3.37 -5.62 -11.35
C TYR A 269 -3.09 -5.69 -12.85
N TYR A 270 -2.99 -4.50 -13.45
CA TYR A 270 -2.46 -4.30 -14.80
C TYR A 270 -0.93 -4.20 -14.69
N TYR A 271 -0.21 -5.25 -15.09
CA TYR A 271 1.23 -5.17 -15.32
C TYR A 271 1.45 -4.84 -16.80
N PHE A 272 1.97 -3.66 -17.09
CA PHE A 272 2.46 -3.32 -18.42
C PHE A 272 3.99 -3.48 -18.41
N GLY A 273 4.49 -4.57 -19.00
CA GLY A 273 5.92 -4.85 -19.16
C GLY A 273 6.18 -6.26 -19.66
#